data_AF-A0A7S0P0P7-F1
#
_entry.id   AF-A0A7S0P0P7-F1
#
_cell.length_a   1.000
_cell.length_b   1.000
_cell.length_c   1.000
_cell.angle_alpha   90.00
_cell.angle_beta   90.00
_cell.angle_gamma   90.00
#
_symmetry.space_group_name_H-M   'P 1'
#
loop_
_entity.id
_entity.type
_entity.pdbx_description
1 polymer ?
#
loop_
_entity_poly.entity_id
_entity_poly.type
_entity_poly.pdbx_seq_one_letter_code
_entity_poly.pdbx_strand_id
1 'polypeptide(L)'
;YPHARRFQITAFEAETKYNPTYRGQPVTLINQAVWIEDTVIPWGRKFVQGGDASRLPAAHTRSAVDIAAFLHQHATRADYVVVKLDIEGAEYHVVPHLIAQGVTSLIDELFLEFHTEINTCCRPPHDKGRHRPDGLRLLQMLRDAGVYAHEYC
;
A
#
# COMPACT_ATOMS: atom_id res chain seq x y z
N TYR A 1 19.06 -13.44 11.46
CA TYR A 1 19.10 -12.31 12.42
C TYR A 1 19.13 -12.82 13.87
N PRO A 2 20.32 -12.97 14.48
CA PRO A 2 20.51 -13.64 15.78
C PRO A 2 19.88 -12.93 17.00
N HIS A 3 19.16 -11.82 16.79
CA HIS A 3 18.42 -11.09 17.83
C HIS A 3 16.94 -10.85 17.50
N ALA A 4 16.38 -11.48 16.45
CA ALA A 4 15.00 -11.26 16.01
C ALA A 4 13.99 -11.77 17.04
N ARG A 5 13.68 -10.92 18.03
CA ARG A 5 12.59 -11.13 18.97
C ARG A 5 11.38 -10.36 18.46
N ARG A 6 10.57 -11.05 17.64
CA ARG A 6 9.21 -10.68 17.23
C ARG A 6 9.15 -9.49 16.25
N PHE A 7 8.38 -9.65 15.19
CA PHE A 7 8.03 -8.52 14.30
C PHE A 7 7.12 -7.54 15.04
N GLN A 8 7.33 -6.25 14.83
CA GLN A 8 6.31 -5.24 15.07
C GLN A 8 5.45 -5.15 13.82
N ILE A 9 4.14 -5.32 13.97
CA ILE A 9 3.22 -5.32 12.83
C ILE A 9 2.38 -4.05 12.91
N THR A 10 2.47 -3.23 11.87
CA THR A 10 1.61 -2.06 11.66
C THR A 10 0.72 -2.34 10.46
N ALA A 11 -0.59 -2.20 10.65
CA ALA A 11 -1.58 -2.35 9.58
C ALA A 11 -2.23 -1.00 9.26
N PHE A 12 -2.25 -0.64 7.99
CA PHE A 12 -3.00 0.52 7.50
C PHE A 12 -4.31 0.04 6.90
N GLU A 13 -5.44 0.52 7.45
CA GLU A 13 -6.78 0.09 7.04
C GLU A 13 -7.76 1.27 7.04
N ALA A 14 -8.11 1.75 5.86
CA ALA A 14 -9.01 2.89 5.69
C ALA A 14 -10.50 2.55 5.92
N GLU A 15 -10.88 1.28 5.82
CA GLU A 15 -12.23 0.80 6.06
C GLU A 15 -12.40 0.24 7.47
N THR A 16 -13.03 1.03 8.34
CA THR A 16 -13.26 0.68 9.74
C THR A 16 -14.11 -0.59 9.96
N LYS A 17 -14.82 -1.06 8.91
CA LYS A 17 -15.57 -2.33 8.95
C LYS A 17 -14.66 -3.54 9.23
N TYR A 18 -13.37 -3.46 8.88
CA TYR A 18 -12.39 -4.51 9.14
C TYR A 18 -11.74 -4.41 10.51
N ASN A 19 -11.87 -3.30 11.25
CA ASN A 19 -11.29 -3.15 12.59
C ASN A 19 -11.55 -4.33 13.55
N PRO A 20 -12.72 -5.01 13.55
CA PRO A 20 -12.93 -6.18 14.39
C PRO A 20 -11.96 -7.34 14.12
N THR A 21 -11.42 -7.50 12.90
CA THR A 21 -10.49 -8.58 12.56
C THR A 21 -9.16 -8.43 13.31
N TYR A 22 -8.73 -7.19 13.58
CA TYR A 22 -7.48 -6.88 14.27
C TYR A 22 -7.58 -6.93 15.81
N ARG A 23 -8.79 -7.07 16.37
CA ARG A 23 -8.97 -7.08 17.84
C ARG A 23 -8.26 -8.28 18.46
N GLY A 24 -7.45 -8.01 19.49
CA GLY A 24 -6.69 -9.04 20.21
C GLY A 24 -5.44 -9.54 19.48
N GLN A 25 -5.16 -9.03 18.27
CA GLN A 25 -3.92 -9.30 17.56
C GLN A 25 -2.82 -8.33 18.02
N PRO A 26 -1.53 -8.75 18.03
CA PRO A 26 -0.41 -7.87 18.36
C PRO A 26 -0.06 -6.95 17.17
N VAL A 27 -1.03 -6.15 16.72
CA VAL A 27 -0.94 -5.27 15.55
C VAL A 27 -1.28 -3.84 15.95
N THR A 28 -0.44 -2.89 15.55
CA THR A 28 -0.76 -1.46 15.60
C THR A 28 -1.62 -1.11 14.39
N LEU A 29 -2.91 -0.89 14.61
CA LEU A 29 -3.85 -0.52 13.55
C LEU A 29 -3.87 1.00 13.36
N ILE A 30 -3.62 1.45 12.13
CA ILE A 30 -3.71 2.85 11.71
C ILE A 30 -4.88 2.95 10.72
N ASN A 31 -5.94 3.67 11.11
CA ASN A 31 -7.13 3.82 10.28
C ASN A 31 -6.98 4.91 9.20
N GLN A 32 -6.03 4.71 8.29
CA GLN A 32 -5.74 5.61 7.18
C GLN A 32 -5.49 4.80 5.90
N ALA A 33 -5.77 5.42 4.76
CA ALA A 33 -5.37 4.89 3.47
C ALA A 33 -3.85 5.06 3.26
N VAL A 34 -3.25 4.23 2.41
CA VAL A 34 -1.86 4.39 1.99
C VAL A 34 -1.82 5.22 0.71
N TRP A 35 -1.00 6.27 0.69
CA TRP A 35 -0.85 7.18 -0.46
C TRP A 35 0.58 7.73 -0.56
N ILE A 36 0.77 8.76 -1.39
CA ILE A 36 2.06 9.39 -1.71
C ILE A 36 2.33 10.68 -0.93
N GLU A 37 1.36 11.15 -0.15
CA GLU A 37 1.44 12.34 0.69
C GLU A 37 0.45 12.22 1.85
N ASP A 38 0.74 12.87 2.98
CA ASP A 38 -0.18 13.00 4.09
C ASP A 38 -1.31 13.97 3.71
N THR A 39 -2.47 13.43 3.36
CA THR A 39 -3.57 14.22 2.78
C THR A 39 -4.93 13.61 3.05
N VAL A 40 -5.98 14.27 2.57
CA VAL A 40 -7.33 13.73 2.53
C VAL A 40 -7.66 13.38 1.08
N ILE A 41 -7.88 12.11 0.80
CA ILE A 41 -8.21 11.62 -0.55
C ILE A 41 -9.71 11.36 -0.69
N PRO A 42 -10.27 11.45 -1.92
CA PRO A 42 -11.58 10.92 -2.22
C PRO A 42 -11.65 9.41 -1.95
N TRP A 43 -12.80 8.92 -1.49
CA TRP A 43 -13.01 7.52 -1.14
C TRP A 43 -14.27 6.94 -1.78
N GLY A 44 -14.15 5.71 -2.31
CA GLY A 44 -15.25 4.95 -2.92
C GLY A 44 -15.09 4.71 -4.44
N ARG A 45 -15.92 3.80 -4.97
CA ARG A 45 -15.83 3.14 -6.30
C ARG A 45 -15.73 4.04 -7.55
N LYS A 46 -15.75 5.37 -7.42
CA LYS A 46 -15.75 6.32 -8.55
C LYS A 46 -14.65 7.39 -8.50
N PHE A 47 -13.80 7.43 -7.47
CA PHE A 47 -13.00 8.63 -7.19
C PHE A 47 -11.49 8.44 -7.00
N VAL A 48 -10.92 7.29 -7.39
CA VAL A 48 -9.46 7.01 -7.20
C VAL A 48 -8.58 7.60 -8.32
N GLN A 49 -9.11 8.50 -9.16
CA GLN A 49 -8.33 9.27 -10.13
C GLN A 49 -8.57 10.77 -9.96
N GLY A 50 -7.64 11.46 -9.31
CA GLY A 50 -7.45 12.91 -9.45
C GLY A 50 -8.57 13.84 -8.95
N GLY A 51 -9.47 13.36 -8.09
CA GLY A 51 -10.55 14.19 -7.53
C GLY A 51 -10.05 15.11 -6.42
N ASP A 52 -10.37 16.40 -6.49
CA ASP A 52 -10.20 17.33 -5.37
C ASP A 52 -11.15 16.95 -4.22
N ALA A 53 -10.58 16.45 -3.12
CA ALA A 53 -11.34 16.05 -1.94
C ALA A 53 -11.91 17.25 -1.15
N SER A 54 -11.44 18.47 -1.39
CA SER A 54 -11.81 19.66 -0.60
C SER A 54 -13.30 19.97 -0.64
N ARG A 55 -14.01 19.51 -1.67
CA ARG A 55 -15.45 19.72 -1.89
C ARG A 55 -16.29 18.47 -1.63
N LEU A 56 -15.69 17.37 -1.21
CA LEU A 56 -16.40 16.12 -0.95
C LEU A 56 -16.88 16.06 0.51
N PRO A 57 -18.08 15.53 0.78
CA PRO A 57 -18.53 15.27 2.15
C PRO A 57 -17.59 14.28 2.85
N ALA A 58 -17.42 14.40 4.16
CA ALA A 58 -16.56 13.51 4.96
C ALA A 58 -16.85 12.00 4.78
N ALA A 59 -18.10 11.65 4.44
CA ALA A 59 -18.47 10.27 4.13
C ALA A 59 -17.71 9.69 2.91
N HIS A 60 -17.25 10.55 1.99
CA HIS A 60 -16.59 10.22 0.73
C HIS A 60 -15.12 10.62 0.72
N THR A 61 -14.52 10.84 1.90
CA THR A 61 -13.10 11.12 2.02
C THR A 61 -12.45 10.24 3.08
N ARG A 62 -11.14 10.04 2.95
CA ARG A 62 -10.31 9.37 3.97
C ARG A 62 -9.00 10.10 4.14
N SER A 63 -8.51 10.13 5.37
CA SER A 63 -7.12 10.48 5.62
C SER A 63 -6.22 9.41 5.01
N ALA A 64 -5.15 9.86 4.39
CA ALA A 64 -4.14 9.02 3.79
C ALA A 64 -2.76 9.41 4.32
N VAL A 65 -1.87 8.43 4.40
CA VAL A 65 -0.49 8.59 4.87
C VAL A 65 0.49 8.43 3.72
N ASP A 66 1.54 9.24 3.72
CA ASP A 66 2.72 8.98 2.90
C ASP A 66 3.50 7.78 3.46
N ILE A 67 3.39 6.64 2.78
CA ILE A 67 4.07 5.42 3.22
C ILE A 67 5.60 5.53 3.11
N ALA A 68 6.13 6.33 2.20
CA ALA A 68 7.58 6.53 2.10
C ALA A 68 8.08 7.32 3.33
N ALA A 69 7.39 8.40 3.70
CA ALA A 69 7.70 9.16 4.90
C ALA A 69 7.57 8.31 6.17
N PHE A 70 6.53 7.47 6.24
CA PHE A 70 6.35 6.53 7.35
C PHE A 70 7.55 5.56 7.48
N LEU A 71 7.95 4.90 6.38
CA LEU A 71 9.08 3.97 6.41
C LEU A 71 10.39 4.66 6.83
N HIS A 72 10.64 5.88 6.37
CA HIS A 72 11.80 6.66 6.80
C HIS A 72 11.83 6.96 8.29
N GLN A 73 10.68 7.20 8.91
CA GLN A 73 10.58 7.53 10.33
C GLN A 73 10.65 6.29 11.23
N HIS A 74 10.25 5.13 10.70
CA HIS A 74 10.03 3.93 11.50
C HIS A 74 10.98 2.76 11.21
N ALA A 75 11.78 2.83 10.16
CA ALA A 75 12.72 1.77 9.79
C ALA A 75 14.11 2.33 9.44
N THR A 76 15.11 1.50 9.71
CA THR A 76 16.50 1.73 9.34
C THR A 76 17.02 0.57 8.51
N ARG A 77 18.17 0.73 7.85
CA ARG A 77 18.82 -0.35 7.10
C ARG A 77 19.29 -1.54 7.96
N ALA A 78 19.24 -1.42 9.29
CA ALA A 78 19.57 -2.52 10.19
C ALA A 78 18.35 -3.41 10.51
N ASP A 79 17.15 -2.92 10.22
CA ASP A 79 15.90 -3.64 10.43
C ASP A 79 15.65 -4.61 9.27
N TYR A 80 14.83 -5.64 9.51
CA TYR A 80 14.29 -6.50 8.46
C TYR A 80 12.84 -6.11 8.20
N VAL A 81 12.57 -5.51 7.05
CA VAL A 81 11.30 -4.88 6.73
C VAL A 81 10.58 -5.68 5.65
N VAL A 82 9.38 -6.14 6.01
CA VAL A 82 8.47 -6.83 5.09
C VAL A 82 7.25 -5.95 4.88
N VAL A 83 6.92 -5.67 3.63
CA VAL A 83 5.76 -4.88 3.24
C VAL A 83 4.77 -5.77 2.49
N LYS A 84 3.50 -5.74 2.88
CA LYS A 84 2.40 -6.32 2.11
C LYS A 84 1.48 -5.21 1.64
N LEU A 85 1.27 -5.10 0.33
CA LEU A 85 0.42 -4.09 -0.30
C LEU A 85 -0.75 -4.77 -1.01
N ASP A 86 -1.94 -4.45 -0.52
CA ASP A 86 -3.24 -4.67 -1.16
C ASP A 86 -4.04 -3.39 -0.89
N ILE A 87 -3.99 -2.46 -1.86
CA ILE A 87 -4.46 -1.07 -1.69
C ILE A 87 -5.36 -0.61 -2.86
N GLU A 88 -6.03 -1.57 -3.49
CA GLU A 88 -7.17 -1.34 -4.38
C GLU A 88 -6.91 -0.31 -5.51
N GLY A 89 -5.76 -0.44 -6.18
CA GLY A 89 -5.36 0.42 -7.29
C GLY A 89 -4.42 1.56 -6.91
N ALA A 90 -4.22 1.87 -5.63
CA ALA A 90 -3.27 2.91 -5.23
C ALA A 90 -1.80 2.52 -5.52
N GLU A 91 -1.51 1.23 -5.71
CA GLU A 91 -0.16 0.70 -5.98
C GLU A 91 0.52 1.33 -7.19
N TYR A 92 -0.24 1.75 -8.20
CA TYR A 92 0.30 2.37 -9.40
C TYR A 92 0.86 3.78 -9.17
N HIS A 93 0.49 4.42 -8.05
CA HIS A 93 1.08 5.68 -7.61
C HIS A 93 2.12 5.43 -6.51
N VAL A 94 1.79 4.54 -5.58
CA VAL A 94 2.62 4.26 -4.39
C VAL A 94 3.93 3.57 -4.76
N VAL A 95 3.95 2.58 -5.65
CA VAL A 95 5.20 1.88 -6.01
C VAL A 95 6.22 2.81 -6.68
N PRO A 96 5.85 3.61 -7.72
CA PRO A 96 6.76 4.60 -8.26
C PRO A 96 7.23 5.63 -7.23
N HIS A 97 6.36 6.04 -6.31
CA HIS A 97 6.72 6.96 -5.22
C HIS A 97 7.76 6.38 -4.27
N LEU A 98 7.60 5.12 -3.82
CA LEU A 98 8.58 4.42 -2.97
C LEU A 98 9.97 4.38 -3.64
N ILE A 99 10.02 4.14 -4.95
CA ILE A 99 11.26 4.12 -5.71
C ILE A 99 11.85 5.53 -5.83
N ALA A 100 11.02 6.53 -6.18
CA ALA A 100 11.45 7.91 -6.35
C ALA A 100 12.02 8.51 -5.05
N GLN A 101 11.46 8.15 -3.90
CA GLN A 101 11.96 8.57 -2.58
C GLN A 101 13.17 7.74 -2.10
N GLY A 102 13.58 6.69 -2.82
CA GLY A 102 14.72 5.84 -2.45
C GLY A 102 14.49 4.97 -1.20
N VAL A 103 13.24 4.88 -0.73
CA VAL A 103 12.87 4.08 0.46
C VAL A 103 12.86 2.59 0.20
N THR A 104 12.92 2.15 -1.07
CA THR A 104 13.09 0.74 -1.40
C THR A 104 14.34 0.13 -0.77
N SER A 105 15.37 0.93 -0.51
CA SER A 105 16.58 0.49 0.21
C SER A 105 16.36 0.17 1.70
N LEU A 106 15.16 0.42 2.23
CA LEU A 106 14.72 0.05 3.58
C LEU A 106 13.79 -1.17 3.57
N ILE A 107 13.42 -1.73 2.41
CA ILE A 107 12.46 -2.83 2.29
C ILE A 107 13.20 -4.07 1.79
N ASP A 108 13.19 -5.13 2.59
CA ASP A 108 13.81 -6.41 2.21
C ASP A 108 12.87 -7.22 1.31
N GLU A 109 11.61 -7.39 1.73
CA GLU A 109 10.59 -8.15 1.00
C GLU A 109 9.33 -7.32 0.80
N LEU A 110 8.76 -7.40 -0.42
CA LEU A 110 7.50 -6.75 -0.74
C LEU A 110 6.55 -7.72 -1.45
N PHE A 111 5.39 -7.96 -0.83
CA PHE A 111 4.28 -8.72 -1.39
C PHE A 111 3.25 -7.77 -1.98
N LEU A 112 3.06 -7.78 -3.29
CA LEU A 112 2.20 -6.85 -4.00
C LEU A 112 1.02 -7.56 -4.65
N GLU A 113 -0.18 -7.20 -4.22
CA GLU A 113 -1.41 -7.37 -4.99
C GLU A 113 -1.63 -6.10 -5.81
N PHE A 114 -1.47 -6.21 -7.13
CA PHE A 114 -1.87 -5.17 -8.06
C PHE A 114 -3.28 -5.46 -8.55
N HIS A 115 -4.04 -4.43 -8.95
CA HIS A 115 -5.43 -4.51 -9.39
C HIS A 115 -5.54 -4.17 -10.88
N THR A 116 -6.17 -5.05 -11.67
CA THR A 116 -6.29 -4.94 -13.14
C THR A 116 -7.67 -5.41 -13.62
N GLU A 117 -7.99 -5.20 -14.90
CA GLU A 117 -9.23 -5.68 -15.53
C GLU A 117 -9.40 -7.22 -15.58
N ILE A 118 -8.34 -8.01 -15.38
CA ILE A 118 -8.39 -9.48 -15.56
C ILE A 118 -7.91 -10.22 -14.30
N ASN A 119 -7.68 -9.52 -13.19
CA ASN A 119 -7.15 -10.20 -12.01
C ASN A 119 -8.14 -11.22 -11.45
N THR A 120 -7.63 -12.44 -11.26
CA THR A 120 -8.41 -13.59 -10.80
C THR A 120 -8.62 -13.60 -9.28
N CYS A 121 -7.78 -12.88 -8.53
CA CYS A 121 -7.84 -12.77 -7.05
C CYS A 121 -9.01 -11.91 -6.58
N CYS A 122 -9.21 -10.71 -7.15
CA CYS A 122 -10.32 -9.82 -6.82
C CYS A 122 -11.48 -10.02 -7.80
N ARG A 123 -12.57 -10.69 -7.37
CA ARG A 123 -13.79 -10.80 -8.19
C ARG A 123 -14.90 -9.87 -7.69
N PRO A 124 -15.53 -9.07 -8.58
CA PRO A 124 -15.25 -8.93 -10.01
C PRO A 124 -14.05 -8.00 -10.30
N PRO A 125 -13.38 -8.12 -11.46
CA PRO A 125 -12.30 -7.20 -11.81
C PRO A 125 -12.82 -5.77 -11.91
N HIS A 126 -12.13 -4.84 -11.25
CA HIS A 126 -12.69 -3.52 -10.95
C HIS A 126 -12.05 -2.35 -11.71
N ASP A 127 -11.06 -2.60 -12.59
CA ASP A 127 -10.37 -1.52 -13.29
C ASP A 127 -10.27 -1.71 -14.81
N LYS A 128 -11.14 -1.02 -15.56
CA LYS A 128 -11.19 -1.09 -17.04
C LYS A 128 -10.00 -0.41 -17.75
N GLY A 129 -9.11 0.26 -17.02
CA GLY A 129 -8.00 1.03 -17.60
C GLY A 129 -6.62 0.47 -17.30
N ARG A 130 -6.51 -0.61 -16.52
CA ARG A 130 -5.23 -1.17 -16.07
C ARG A 130 -5.15 -2.64 -16.41
N HIS A 131 -4.13 -3.02 -17.18
CA HIS A 131 -3.95 -4.36 -17.69
C HIS A 131 -2.89 -5.12 -16.89
N ARG A 132 -2.92 -6.45 -16.94
CA ARG A 132 -1.93 -7.29 -16.24
C ARG A 132 -0.46 -6.91 -16.51
N PRO A 133 -0.05 -6.55 -17.73
CA PRO A 133 1.31 -6.05 -17.98
C PRO A 133 1.69 -4.81 -17.17
N ASP A 134 0.74 -3.94 -16.84
CA ASP A 134 1.00 -2.74 -16.03
C ASP A 134 1.35 -3.13 -14.59
N GLY A 135 0.63 -4.08 -14.01
CA GLY A 135 0.94 -4.64 -12.69
C GLY A 135 2.27 -5.39 -12.65
N LEU A 136 2.56 -6.21 -13.68
CA LEU A 136 3.87 -6.86 -13.81
C LEU A 136 5.03 -5.86 -13.90
N ARG A 137 4.80 -4.71 -14.53
CA ARG A 137 5.80 -3.63 -14.59
C ARG A 137 6.10 -3.07 -13.19
N LEU A 138 5.12 -2.94 -12.31
CA LEU A 138 5.36 -2.53 -10.91
C LEU A 138 6.28 -3.52 -10.18
N LEU A 139 6.03 -4.82 -10.33
CA LEU A 139 6.89 -5.86 -9.76
C LEU A 139 8.32 -5.79 -10.32
N GLN A 140 8.46 -5.58 -11.63
CA GLN A 140 9.77 -5.45 -12.26
C GLN A 140 10.51 -4.21 -11.73
N MET A 141 9.82 -3.06 -11.63
CA MET A 141 10.40 -1.82 -11.09
C MET A 141 10.94 -2.00 -9.67
N LEU A 142 10.21 -2.72 -8.79
CA LEU A 142 10.67 -3.02 -7.44
C LEU A 142 11.91 -3.90 -7.42
N ARG A 143 11.95 -4.93 -8.28
CA ARG A 143 13.11 -5.83 -8.41
C ARG A 143 14.34 -5.11 -8.95
N ASP A 144 14.16 -4.25 -9.94
CA ASP A 144 15.22 -3.42 -10.49
C ASP A 144 15.76 -2.42 -9.43
N ALA A 145 14.90 -1.99 -8.51
CA ALA A 145 15.26 -1.17 -7.35
C ALA A 145 15.88 -1.98 -6.18
N GLY A 146 16.11 -3.29 -6.36
CA GLY A 146 16.79 -4.15 -5.39
C GLY A 146 15.91 -4.81 -4.32
N VAL A 147 14.58 -4.72 -4.43
CA VAL A 147 13.63 -5.33 -3.49
C VAL A 147 13.28 -6.75 -3.93
N TYR A 148 13.20 -7.70 -2.99
CA TYR A 148 12.61 -9.02 -3.26
C TYR A 148 11.07 -8.87 -3.36
N ALA A 149 10.60 -8.61 -4.58
CA ALA A 149 9.19 -8.38 -4.85
C ALA A 149 8.47 -9.65 -5.34
N HIS A 150 7.34 -9.94 -4.70
CA HIS A 150 6.50 -11.12 -4.91
C HIS A 150 5.10 -10.70 -5.37
N GLU A 151 4.57 -11.40 -6.37
CA GLU A 151 3.14 -11.30 -6.71
C GLU A 151 2.33 -11.93 -5.55
N TYR A 152 1.34 -11.21 -5.05
CA TYR A 152 0.40 -11.69 -4.04
C TYR A 152 -1.03 -11.64 -4.60
N CYS A 153 -1.85 -12.63 -4.23
CA CYS A 153 -3.22 -12.85 -4.67
C CYS A 153 -4.02 -13.51 -3.55
#